data_AF-A0A2L2NI03-F1
#
_entry.id   AF-A0A2L2NI03-F1
#
_cell.length_a   1.000
_cell.length_b   1.000
_cell.length_c   1.000
_cell.angle_alpha   90.00
_cell.angle_beta   90.00
_cell.angle_gamma   90.00
#
_symmetry.space_group_name_H-M   'P 1'
#
loop_
_entity.id
_entity.type
_entity.pdbx_description
1 polymer ?
#
loop_
_entity_poly.entity_id
_entity_poly.type
_entity_poly.pdbx_seq_one_letter_code
_entity_poly.pdbx_strand_id
1 'polypeptide(L)'
;MPRKICGLGFDCASMMLQPGIDPGECFNYTTCGAAIKLTPDEEIELIRVREIASCQRQQEWERREETFRTTRREAAMMMLMSRGCPQSAQSLGVAAQMEAIAACVEQLHHNLNNLEGCYIAPGGCEVHHYNVKRPSGVYGYNKLTAPEPIFEPSEKQQKVKVVHLSHDDDPRNTEARLGIERRNQLTRVRTLLATTVELLLEAANTLTEQPSDEERSV
;
A
#
# COMPACT_ATOMS: atom_id res chain seq x y z
N MET A 1 34.65 40.68 52.99
CA MET A 1 34.05 40.81 54.33
C MET A 1 33.27 39.54 54.63
N PRO A 2 33.32 38.97 55.85
CA PRO A 2 32.57 37.77 56.17
C PRO A 2 31.06 38.08 56.13
N ARG A 3 30.31 37.37 55.29
CA ARG A 3 28.85 37.48 55.20
C ARG A 3 28.27 36.96 56.52
N LYS A 4 27.46 37.77 57.21
CA LYS A 4 26.76 37.32 58.43
C LYS A 4 25.79 36.20 58.02
N ILE A 5 26.01 34.99 58.53
CA ILE A 5 25.14 33.85 58.30
C ILE A 5 23.83 34.09 59.05
N CYS A 6 22.68 33.83 58.42
CA CYS A 6 21.37 33.95 59.08
C CYS A 6 21.34 33.09 60.34
N GLY A 7 20.66 33.55 61.40
CA GLY A 7 20.49 32.76 62.64
C GLY A 7 19.78 31.41 62.45
N LEU A 8 19.12 31.21 61.30
CA LEU A 8 18.50 29.95 60.91
C LEU A 8 19.40 29.04 60.05
N GLY A 9 20.65 29.45 59.78
CA GLY A 9 21.68 28.62 59.13
C GLY A 9 21.65 28.57 57.60
N PHE A 10 20.88 29.42 56.91
CA PHE A 10 20.80 29.46 55.44
C PHE A 10 21.03 30.86 54.85
N ASP A 11 21.39 30.94 53.56
CA ASP A 11 21.51 32.21 52.81
C ASP A 11 20.13 32.67 52.30
N CYS A 12 19.80 33.95 52.49
CA CYS A 12 18.59 34.57 51.95
C CYS A 12 18.52 34.42 50.43
N ALA A 13 19.68 34.42 49.74
CA ALA A 13 19.77 34.18 48.30
C ALA A 13 19.24 32.80 47.91
N SER A 14 19.60 31.75 48.64
CA SER A 14 19.13 30.38 48.38
C SER A 14 17.63 30.21 48.63
N MET A 15 17.06 30.95 49.59
CA MET A 15 15.61 30.96 49.85
C MET A 15 14.85 31.63 48.70
N MET A 16 15.39 32.71 48.11
CA MET A 16 14.80 33.38 46.94
C MET A 16 14.84 32.55 45.64
N LEU A 17 15.63 31.45 45.62
CA LEU A 17 15.61 30.48 44.52
C LEU A 17 14.40 29.53 44.60
N GLN A 18 13.73 29.41 45.75
CA GLN A 18 12.52 28.59 45.87
C GLN A 18 11.29 29.34 45.32
N PRO A 19 10.47 28.69 44.47
CA PRO A 19 9.29 29.34 43.89
C PRO A 19 8.26 29.73 44.96
N GLY A 20 7.78 30.98 44.90
CA GLY A 20 6.65 31.44 45.71
C GLY A 20 6.98 31.88 47.14
N ILE A 21 8.27 32.06 47.48
CA ILE A 21 8.69 32.59 48.79
C ILE A 21 9.20 34.01 48.61
N ASP A 22 8.51 34.98 49.19
CA ASP A 22 8.97 36.37 49.25
C ASP A 22 9.97 36.53 50.41
N PRO A 23 11.07 37.29 50.26
CA PRO A 23 11.95 37.65 51.37
C PRO A 23 11.23 38.20 52.61
N GLY A 24 10.11 38.92 52.42
CA GLY A 24 9.25 39.44 53.49
C GLY A 24 8.45 38.35 54.23
N GLU A 25 8.35 37.15 53.68
CA GLU A 25 7.72 35.97 54.31
C GLU A 25 8.71 35.17 55.16
N CYS A 26 9.98 35.60 55.26
CA CYS A 26 10.95 34.96 56.15
C CYS A 26 10.58 35.19 57.62
N PHE A 27 10.42 34.10 58.37
CA PHE A 27 10.12 34.13 59.81
C PHE A 27 11.14 34.94 60.65
N ASN A 28 12.35 35.13 60.14
CA ASN A 28 13.40 35.89 60.83
C ASN A 28 13.58 37.32 60.28
N TYR A 29 12.72 37.77 59.36
CA TYR A 29 12.86 39.06 58.67
C TYR A 29 12.87 40.25 59.65
N THR A 30 11.98 40.21 60.65
CA THR A 30 11.88 41.23 61.70
C THR A 30 13.15 41.35 62.55
N THR A 31 13.93 40.28 62.64
CA THR A 31 15.14 40.20 63.46
C THR A 31 16.39 40.51 62.65
N CYS A 32 16.46 40.08 61.39
CA CYS A 32 17.64 40.30 60.54
C CYS A 32 17.63 41.67 59.83
N GLY A 33 16.44 42.24 59.56
CA GLY A 33 16.24 43.58 59.01
C GLY A 33 16.78 43.81 57.59
N ALA A 34 17.40 42.80 56.96
CA ALA A 34 18.03 42.92 55.66
C ALA A 34 17.88 41.62 54.86
N ALA A 35 17.15 41.69 53.74
CA ALA A 35 17.23 40.68 52.69
C ALA A 35 18.45 41.00 51.81
N ILE A 36 19.38 40.05 51.70
CA ILE A 36 20.47 40.15 50.72
C ILE A 36 19.83 39.97 49.35
N LYS A 37 19.84 41.01 48.52
CA LYS A 37 19.35 40.93 47.14
C LYS A 37 20.28 40.03 46.32
N LEU A 38 19.71 39.30 45.37
CA LEU A 38 20.48 38.58 44.37
C LEU A 38 21.34 39.59 43.59
N THR A 39 22.55 39.16 43.24
CA THR A 39 23.36 39.87 42.24
C THR A 39 22.71 39.72 40.86
N PRO A 40 22.99 40.63 39.91
CA PRO A 40 22.45 40.53 38.55
C PRO A 40 22.70 39.17 37.89
N ASP A 41 23.86 38.55 38.12
CA ASP A 41 24.19 37.22 37.60
C ASP A 41 23.32 36.12 38.24
N GLU A 42 23.05 36.22 39.54
CA GLU A 42 22.17 35.28 40.26
C GLU A 42 20.70 35.47 39.86
N GLU A 43 20.27 36.69 39.51
CA GLU A 43 18.93 36.96 38.96
C GLU A 43 18.76 36.33 37.56
N ILE A 44 19.78 36.43 36.71
CA ILE A 44 19.78 35.81 35.37
C ILE A 44 19.72 34.28 35.48
N GLU A 45 20.52 33.68 36.36
CA GLU A 45 20.47 32.23 36.58
C GLU A 45 19.13 31.78 37.17
N LEU A 46 18.52 32.56 38.06
CA LEU A 46 17.17 32.29 38.56
C LEU A 46 16.12 32.31 37.43
N ILE A 47 16.18 33.26 36.50
CA ILE A 47 15.30 33.30 35.32
C ILE A 47 15.50 32.06 34.46
N ARG A 48 16.76 31.69 34.19
CA ARG A 48 17.11 30.50 33.39
C ARG A 48 16.60 29.21 34.04
N VAL A 49 16.76 29.04 35.35
CA VAL A 49 16.24 27.89 36.10
C VAL A 49 14.71 27.83 36.01
N ARG A 50 14.02 28.97 36.06
CA ARG A 50 12.57 29.05 35.91
C ARG A 50 12.10 28.68 34.51
N GLU A 51 12.80 29.14 33.47
CA GLU A 51 12.51 28.80 32.08
C GLU A 51 12.69 27.29 31.83
N ILE A 52 13.80 26.71 32.30
CA ILE A 52 14.06 25.26 32.20
C ILE A 52 12.96 24.47 32.92
N ALA A 53 12.61 24.85 34.15
CA ALA A 53 11.55 24.19 34.91
C ALA A 53 10.17 24.32 34.25
N SER A 54 9.88 25.45 33.61
CA SER A 54 8.64 25.64 32.84
C SER A 54 8.61 24.76 31.61
N CYS A 55 9.71 24.70 30.86
CA CYS A 55 9.84 23.88 29.67
C CYS A 55 9.73 22.39 30.01
N GLN A 56 10.33 21.94 31.12
CA GLN A 56 10.19 20.57 31.63
C GLN A 56 8.75 20.22 32.00
N ARG A 57 8.03 21.12 32.71
CA ARG A 57 6.62 20.90 33.04
C ARG A 57 5.75 20.80 31.81
N GLN A 58 6.01 21.62 30.79
CA GLN A 58 5.27 21.59 29.53
C GLN A 58 5.51 20.27 28.78
N GLN A 59 6.76 19.81 28.70
CA GLN A 59 7.10 18.51 28.10
C GLN A 59 6.52 17.32 28.88
N GLU A 60 6.43 17.40 30.21
CA GLU A 60 5.76 16.39 31.02
C GLU A 60 4.25 16.39 30.80
N TRP A 61 3.63 17.57 30.64
CA TRP A 61 2.22 17.71 30.34
C TRP A 61 1.88 17.11 28.98
N GLU A 62 2.65 17.44 27.93
CA GLU A 62 2.50 16.89 26.58
C GLU A 62 2.61 15.37 26.57
N ARG A 63 3.63 14.80 27.23
CA ARG A 63 3.79 13.34 27.37
C ARG A 63 2.63 12.67 28.09
N ARG A 64 2.12 13.30 29.15
CA ARG A 64 0.94 12.79 29.87
C ARG A 64 -0.29 12.82 28.98
N GLU A 65 -0.51 13.93 28.28
CA GLU A 65 -1.65 14.08 27.38
C GLU A 65 -1.61 13.04 26.24
N GLU A 66 -0.45 12.81 25.64
CA GLU A 66 -0.25 11.77 24.63
C GLU A 66 -0.53 10.36 25.20
N THR A 67 -0.02 10.06 26.40
CA THR A 67 -0.31 8.79 27.09
C THR A 67 -1.81 8.62 27.38
N PHE A 68 -2.49 9.68 27.81
CA PHE A 68 -3.95 9.67 28.03
C PHE A 68 -4.72 9.47 26.72
N ARG A 69 -4.28 10.07 25.60
CA ARG A 69 -4.89 9.86 24.28
C ARG A 69 -4.73 8.41 23.81
N THR A 70 -3.53 7.85 23.92
CA THR A 70 -3.23 6.45 23.55
C THR A 70 -4.06 5.48 24.39
N THR A 71 -4.09 5.65 25.71
CA THR A 71 -4.87 4.78 26.61
C THR A 71 -6.38 4.88 26.39
N ARG A 72 -6.92 6.06 26.09
CA ARG A 72 -8.33 6.23 25.71
C ARG A 72 -8.66 5.59 24.36
N ARG A 73 -7.78 5.70 23.37
CA ARG A 73 -7.92 5.03 22.07
C ARG A 73 -7.92 3.52 22.24
N GLU A 74 -7.00 2.97 23.01
CA GLU A 74 -6.93 1.54 23.34
C GLU A 74 -8.18 1.06 24.09
N ALA A 75 -8.65 1.82 25.08
CA ALA A 75 -9.88 1.51 25.81
C ALA A 75 -11.11 1.54 24.90
N ALA A 76 -11.20 2.52 24.00
CA ALA A 76 -12.27 2.60 23.00
C ALA A 76 -12.22 1.42 22.03
N MET A 77 -11.03 1.05 21.54
CA MET A 77 -10.84 -0.10 20.66
C MET A 77 -11.22 -1.41 21.36
N MET A 78 -10.77 -1.64 22.60
CA MET A 78 -11.15 -2.81 23.39
C MET A 78 -12.67 -2.86 23.65
N MET A 79 -13.30 -1.73 23.95
CA MET A 79 -14.76 -1.65 24.11
C MET A 79 -15.48 -2.00 22.79
N LEU A 80 -15.03 -1.45 21.66
CA LEU A 80 -15.62 -1.70 20.34
C LEU A 80 -15.39 -3.13 19.86
N MET A 81 -14.24 -3.74 20.14
CA MET A 81 -13.99 -5.15 19.81
C MET A 81 -14.77 -6.12 20.70
N SER A 82 -15.02 -5.76 21.96
CA SER A 82 -15.73 -6.62 22.91
C SER A 82 -17.26 -6.49 22.86
N ARG A 83 -17.79 -5.30 22.54
CA ARG A 83 -19.23 -5.02 22.51
C ARG A 83 -19.76 -4.70 21.12
N GLY A 84 -18.96 -4.04 20.28
CA GLY A 84 -19.25 -3.90 18.86
C GLY A 84 -18.92 -5.21 18.16
N CYS A 85 -19.64 -5.54 17.09
CA CYS A 85 -19.38 -6.74 16.31
C CYS A 85 -17.90 -6.76 15.88
N PRO A 86 -17.05 -7.69 16.36
CA PRO A 86 -15.64 -7.72 15.98
C PRO A 86 -15.56 -8.06 14.49
N GLN A 87 -15.16 -7.08 13.68
CA GLN A 87 -15.00 -7.26 12.25
C GLN A 87 -13.59 -7.74 11.95
N SER A 88 -13.49 -8.89 11.31
CA SER A 88 -12.27 -9.46 10.73
C SER A 88 -12.45 -9.63 9.24
N ALA A 89 -11.35 -9.86 8.51
CA ALA A 89 -11.41 -10.23 7.10
C ALA A 89 -12.28 -11.48 6.84
N GLN A 90 -12.36 -12.37 7.83
CA GLN A 90 -13.21 -13.57 7.79
C GLN A 90 -14.69 -13.22 7.96
N SER A 91 -15.05 -12.38 8.95
CA SER A 91 -16.45 -11.98 9.16
C SER A 91 -16.99 -11.09 8.06
N LEU A 92 -16.12 -10.36 7.35
CA LEU A 92 -16.48 -9.53 6.19
C LEU A 92 -16.47 -10.32 4.86
N GLY A 93 -16.12 -11.62 4.89
CA GLY A 93 -16.13 -12.49 3.70
C GLY A 93 -14.97 -12.29 2.72
N VAL A 94 -14.00 -11.43 3.04
CA VAL A 94 -12.84 -11.14 2.18
C VAL A 94 -11.97 -12.38 2.01
N ALA A 95 -11.76 -13.14 3.08
CA ALA A 95 -10.94 -14.37 3.05
C ALA A 95 -11.48 -15.40 2.03
N ALA A 96 -12.80 -15.62 2.02
CA ALA A 96 -13.43 -16.56 1.09
C ALA A 96 -13.31 -16.09 -0.38
N GLN A 97 -13.38 -14.78 -0.63
CA GLN A 97 -13.17 -14.25 -1.98
C GLN A 97 -11.71 -14.42 -2.44
N MET A 98 -10.74 -14.21 -1.56
CA MET A 98 -9.33 -14.45 -1.88
C MET A 98 -9.06 -15.91 -2.23
N GLU A 99 -9.63 -16.86 -1.47
CA GLU A 99 -9.55 -18.29 -1.77
C GLU A 99 -10.19 -18.63 -3.12
N ALA A 100 -11.37 -18.06 -3.42
CA ALA A 100 -12.03 -18.28 -4.70
C ALA A 100 -11.21 -17.74 -5.88
N ILE A 101 -10.56 -16.59 -5.73
CA ILE A 101 -9.66 -16.03 -6.75
C ILE A 101 -8.46 -16.95 -6.97
N ALA A 102 -7.83 -17.44 -5.90
CA ALA A 102 -6.71 -18.37 -5.99
C ALA A 102 -7.10 -19.66 -6.74
N ALA A 103 -8.24 -20.26 -6.39
CA ALA A 103 -8.75 -21.46 -7.07
C ALA A 103 -9.00 -21.22 -8.57
N CYS A 104 -9.57 -20.08 -8.94
CA CYS A 104 -9.76 -19.70 -10.34
C CYS A 104 -8.43 -19.57 -11.11
N VAL A 105 -7.40 -19.00 -10.48
CA VAL A 105 -6.06 -18.87 -11.07
C VAL A 105 -5.42 -20.25 -11.28
N GLU A 106 -5.54 -21.16 -10.32
CA GLU A 106 -5.07 -22.54 -10.46
C GLU A 106 -5.78 -23.28 -11.59
N GLN A 107 -7.10 -23.16 -11.68
CA GLN A 107 -7.88 -23.75 -12.77
C GLN A 107 -7.48 -23.19 -14.13
N LEU A 108 -7.22 -21.88 -14.21
CA LEU A 108 -6.75 -21.25 -15.44
C LEU A 108 -5.38 -21.80 -15.84
N HIS A 109 -4.45 -21.95 -14.90
CA HIS A 109 -3.15 -22.54 -15.15
C HIS A 109 -3.26 -23.98 -15.68
N HIS A 110 -4.12 -24.80 -15.08
CA HIS A 110 -4.40 -26.15 -15.57
C HIS A 110 -4.94 -26.14 -17.01
N ASN A 111 -5.91 -25.27 -17.31
CA ASN A 111 -6.49 -25.16 -18.65
C ASN A 111 -5.48 -24.68 -19.70
N LEU A 112 -4.57 -23.77 -19.33
CA LEU A 112 -3.51 -23.30 -20.22
C LEU A 112 -2.50 -24.41 -20.54
N ASN A 113 -2.17 -25.26 -19.56
CA ASN A 113 -1.28 -26.40 -19.78
C ASN A 113 -1.90 -27.46 -20.72
N ASN A 114 -3.23 -27.58 -20.72
CA ASN A 114 -3.93 -28.48 -21.66
C ASN A 114 -3.81 -28.04 -23.14
N LEU A 115 -3.30 -26.83 -23.41
CA LEU A 115 -3.01 -26.36 -24.77
C LEU A 115 -1.61 -26.76 -25.25
N GLU A 116 -0.77 -27.36 -24.40
CA GLU A 116 0.55 -27.85 -24.79
C GLU A 116 0.42 -28.91 -25.90
N GLY A 117 1.25 -28.80 -26.93
CA GLY A 117 1.21 -29.67 -28.11
C GLY A 117 0.07 -29.39 -29.11
N CYS A 118 -0.85 -28.48 -28.82
CA CYS A 118 -1.86 -28.04 -29.78
C CYS A 118 -1.29 -26.97 -30.73
N TYR A 119 -1.77 -26.94 -31.98
CA TYR A 119 -1.45 -25.83 -32.87
C TYR A 119 -2.18 -24.57 -32.42
N ILE A 120 -1.44 -23.46 -32.27
CA ILE A 120 -1.98 -22.12 -32.04
C ILE A 120 -1.55 -21.26 -33.22
N ALA A 121 -2.52 -20.66 -33.91
CA ALA A 121 -2.21 -19.86 -35.08
C ALA A 121 -1.46 -18.58 -34.67
N PRO A 122 -0.48 -18.10 -35.46
CA PRO A 122 0.16 -16.82 -35.22
C PRO A 122 -0.82 -15.64 -35.27
N GLY A 123 -0.37 -14.50 -34.73
CA GLY A 123 -1.12 -13.25 -34.75
C GLY A 123 -1.47 -12.80 -36.17
N GLY A 124 -2.71 -12.36 -36.38
CA GLY A 124 -3.19 -11.85 -37.67
C GLY A 124 -3.42 -12.91 -38.75
N CYS A 125 -3.23 -14.20 -38.48
CA CYS A 125 -3.57 -15.25 -39.44
C CYS A 125 -5.08 -15.42 -39.63
N GLU A 126 -5.48 -15.69 -40.87
CA GLU A 126 -6.86 -15.94 -41.31
C GLU A 126 -6.94 -17.14 -42.27
N VAL A 127 -8.08 -17.82 -42.28
CA VAL A 127 -8.35 -18.91 -43.25
C VAL A 127 -9.35 -18.41 -44.30
N HIS A 128 -8.97 -18.53 -45.56
CA HIS A 128 -9.82 -18.16 -46.70
C HIS A 128 -10.12 -19.36 -47.59
N HIS A 129 -11.36 -19.43 -48.06
CA HIS A 129 -11.82 -20.40 -49.05
C HIS A 129 -11.74 -19.80 -50.46
N TYR A 130 -11.20 -20.54 -51.40
CA TYR A 130 -11.03 -20.16 -52.79
C TYR A 130 -11.71 -21.15 -53.71
N ASN A 131 -12.42 -20.65 -54.70
CA ASN A 131 -13.05 -21.46 -55.74
C ASN A 131 -12.32 -21.27 -57.07
N VAL A 132 -11.92 -22.37 -57.69
CA VAL A 132 -11.28 -22.39 -59.01
C VAL A 132 -12.24 -23.01 -60.00
N LYS A 133 -12.62 -22.24 -61.02
CA LYS A 133 -13.41 -22.75 -62.16
C LYS A 133 -12.48 -23.46 -63.15
N ARG A 134 -12.82 -24.70 -63.49
CA ARG A 134 -12.20 -25.54 -64.53
C ARG A 134 -13.29 -25.97 -65.53
N PRO A 135 -12.93 -26.39 -66.76
CA PRO A 135 -13.91 -26.91 -67.72
C PRO A 135 -14.74 -28.09 -67.18
N SER A 136 -14.19 -28.89 -66.27
CA SER A 136 -14.83 -30.03 -65.63
C SER A 136 -15.66 -29.71 -64.38
N GLY A 137 -15.65 -28.47 -63.89
CA GLY A 137 -16.39 -28.07 -62.68
C GLY A 137 -15.69 -26.99 -61.84
N VAL A 138 -16.21 -26.76 -60.63
CA VAL A 138 -15.63 -25.82 -59.66
C VAL A 138 -14.97 -26.63 -58.54
N TYR A 139 -13.71 -26.29 -58.23
CA TYR A 139 -12.94 -26.91 -57.15
C TYR A 139 -12.63 -25.88 -56.05
N GLY A 140 -13.04 -26.19 -54.82
CA GLY A 140 -12.79 -25.36 -53.64
C GLY A 140 -11.53 -25.81 -52.89
N TYR A 141 -10.76 -24.85 -52.38
CA TYR A 141 -9.66 -25.13 -51.45
C TYR A 141 -9.47 -23.98 -50.46
N ASN A 142 -8.81 -24.27 -49.34
CA ASN A 142 -8.55 -23.34 -48.25
C ASN A 142 -7.05 -22.98 -48.17
N LYS A 143 -6.78 -21.77 -47.70
CA LYS A 143 -5.42 -21.31 -47.37
C LYS A 143 -5.42 -20.59 -46.02
N LEU A 144 -4.40 -20.87 -45.21
CA LEU A 144 -4.02 -20.03 -44.08
C LEU A 144 -3.16 -18.89 -44.62
N THR A 145 -3.52 -17.65 -44.30
CA THR A 145 -2.83 -16.45 -44.77
C THR A 145 -2.42 -15.59 -43.58
N ALA A 146 -1.22 -15.01 -43.63
CA ALA A 146 -0.68 -14.09 -42.66
C ALA A 146 -0.43 -12.71 -43.32
N PRO A 147 -0.48 -11.61 -42.55
CA PRO A 147 -0.21 -10.27 -43.07
C PRO A 147 1.25 -10.12 -43.55
N GLU A 148 2.17 -10.84 -42.91
CA GLU A 148 3.61 -10.81 -43.14
C GLU A 148 4.16 -12.22 -43.44
N PRO A 149 5.31 -12.34 -44.12
CA PRO A 149 5.88 -13.63 -44.47
C PRO A 149 6.48 -14.31 -43.24
N ILE A 150 5.67 -15.10 -42.53
CA ILE A 150 6.05 -15.74 -41.26
C ILE A 150 6.20 -17.26 -41.35
N PHE A 151 5.62 -17.91 -42.37
CA PHE A 151 5.66 -19.36 -42.49
C PHE A 151 6.95 -19.81 -43.16
N GLU A 152 7.61 -20.82 -42.60
CA GLU A 152 8.87 -21.38 -43.11
C GLU A 152 8.58 -22.65 -43.91
N PRO A 153 8.55 -22.59 -45.26
CA PRO A 153 8.33 -23.77 -46.07
C PRO A 153 9.57 -24.66 -46.12
N SER A 154 9.39 -25.98 -46.09
CA SER A 154 10.50 -26.94 -46.11
C SER A 154 11.36 -26.88 -47.38
N GLU A 155 10.77 -26.46 -48.50
CA GLU A 155 11.41 -26.50 -49.83
C GLU A 155 12.09 -25.18 -50.24
N LYS A 156 11.87 -24.09 -49.50
CA LYS A 156 12.39 -22.76 -49.88
C LYS A 156 13.05 -22.09 -48.68
N GLN A 157 14.14 -21.38 -48.93
CA GLN A 157 14.83 -20.59 -47.91
C GLN A 157 14.07 -19.32 -47.50
N GLN A 158 13.06 -18.90 -48.26
CA GLN A 158 12.30 -17.68 -48.00
C GLN A 158 10.97 -17.99 -47.32
N LYS A 159 10.66 -17.20 -46.27
CA LYS A 159 9.36 -17.25 -45.60
C LYS A 159 8.24 -16.84 -46.55
N VAL A 160 7.08 -17.45 -46.37
CA VAL A 160 5.89 -17.19 -47.19
C VAL A 160 4.73 -16.69 -46.32
N LYS A 161 3.78 -16.00 -46.95
CA LYS A 161 2.57 -15.50 -46.30
C LYS A 161 1.44 -16.53 -46.22
N VAL A 162 1.57 -17.66 -46.92
CA VAL A 162 0.45 -18.55 -47.19
C VAL A 162 0.82 -20.01 -47.01
N VAL A 163 -0.04 -20.77 -46.34
CA VAL A 163 0.00 -22.25 -46.27
C VAL A 163 -1.27 -22.80 -46.92
N HIS A 164 -1.11 -23.79 -47.81
CA HIS A 164 -2.25 -24.45 -48.46
C HIS A 164 -2.87 -25.49 -47.51
N LEU A 165 -4.18 -25.38 -47.27
CA LEU A 165 -4.91 -26.22 -46.32
C LEU A 165 -5.80 -27.28 -46.97
N SER A 166 -5.82 -27.36 -48.31
CA SER A 166 -6.64 -28.32 -49.07
C SER A 166 -8.14 -28.07 -48.93
N HIS A 167 -9.00 -29.08 -49.04
CA HIS A 167 -10.45 -28.97 -48.95
C HIS A 167 -10.95 -28.87 -47.50
N ASP A 168 -12.26 -28.72 -47.32
CA ASP A 168 -12.86 -28.38 -46.03
C ASP A 168 -12.65 -29.45 -44.95
N ASP A 169 -12.77 -30.73 -45.32
CA ASP A 169 -12.61 -31.86 -44.39
C ASP A 169 -11.14 -32.30 -44.16
N ASP A 170 -10.17 -31.59 -44.74
CA ASP A 170 -8.76 -31.93 -44.55
C ASP A 170 -8.31 -31.58 -43.12
N PRO A 171 -7.61 -32.49 -42.40
CA PRO A 171 -7.13 -32.23 -41.04
C PRO A 171 -6.33 -30.93 -40.90
N ARG A 172 -5.61 -30.51 -41.95
CA ARG A 172 -4.87 -29.24 -41.96
C ARG A 172 -5.79 -28.03 -41.86
N ASN A 173 -6.92 -28.05 -42.57
CA ASN A 173 -7.90 -26.96 -42.53
C ASN A 173 -8.59 -26.91 -41.17
N THR A 174 -9.03 -28.06 -40.66
CA THR A 174 -9.68 -28.18 -39.35
C THR A 174 -8.77 -27.65 -38.24
N GLU A 175 -7.51 -28.11 -38.19
CA GLU A 175 -6.59 -27.73 -37.13
C GLU A 175 -6.12 -26.27 -37.26
N ALA A 176 -5.98 -25.73 -38.47
CA ALA A 176 -5.70 -24.31 -38.66
C ALA A 176 -6.82 -23.41 -38.10
N ARG A 177 -8.09 -23.80 -38.31
CA ARG A 177 -9.25 -23.07 -37.78
C ARG A 177 -9.34 -23.18 -36.26
N LEU A 178 -9.14 -24.38 -35.70
CA LEU A 178 -9.07 -24.57 -34.25
C LEU A 178 -7.91 -23.77 -33.64
N GLY A 179 -6.76 -23.71 -34.30
CA GLY A 179 -5.62 -22.91 -33.85
C GLY A 179 -5.89 -21.40 -33.83
N ILE A 180 -6.67 -20.89 -34.80
CA ILE A 180 -7.14 -19.49 -34.79
C ILE A 180 -8.07 -19.25 -33.60
N GLU A 181 -9.00 -20.17 -33.34
CA GLU A 181 -9.93 -20.05 -32.22
C GLU A 181 -9.20 -20.06 -30.88
N ARG A 182 -8.27 -21.02 -30.68
CA ARG A 182 -7.40 -21.07 -29.49
C ARG A 182 -6.61 -19.77 -29.30
N ARG A 183 -6.03 -19.21 -30.36
CA ARG A 183 -5.33 -17.90 -30.32
C ARG A 183 -6.26 -16.78 -29.85
N ASN A 184 -7.48 -16.72 -30.39
CA ASN A 184 -8.45 -15.69 -30.01
C ASN A 184 -8.86 -15.82 -28.54
N GLN A 185 -9.09 -17.04 -28.07
CA GLN A 185 -9.38 -17.34 -26.67
C GLN A 185 -8.22 -16.92 -25.76
N LEU A 186 -6.98 -17.28 -26.09
CA LEU A 186 -5.79 -16.86 -25.34
C LEU A 186 -5.62 -15.35 -25.30
N THR A 187 -5.91 -14.67 -26.42
CA THR A 187 -5.87 -13.21 -26.48
C THR A 187 -6.90 -12.60 -25.52
N ARG A 188 -8.13 -13.15 -25.49
CA ARG A 188 -9.18 -12.74 -24.57
C ARG A 188 -8.80 -13.01 -23.11
N VAL A 189 -8.25 -14.19 -22.81
CA VAL A 189 -7.75 -14.54 -21.47
C VAL A 189 -6.70 -13.54 -21.01
N ARG A 190 -5.74 -13.20 -21.86
CA ARG A 190 -4.71 -12.19 -21.55
C ARG A 190 -5.32 -10.84 -21.18
N THR A 191 -6.31 -10.36 -21.95
CA THR A 191 -6.99 -9.10 -21.65
C THR A 191 -7.73 -9.16 -20.32
N LEU A 192 -8.47 -10.24 -20.05
CA LEU A 192 -9.20 -10.41 -18.79
C LEU A 192 -8.26 -10.47 -17.57
N LEU A 193 -7.11 -11.13 -17.70
CA LEU A 193 -6.09 -11.15 -16.66
C LEU A 193 -5.52 -9.77 -16.38
N ALA A 194 -5.24 -8.97 -17.42
CA ALA A 194 -4.76 -7.61 -17.24
C ALA A 194 -5.76 -6.76 -16.44
N THR A 195 -7.05 -6.81 -16.79
CA THR A 195 -8.10 -6.13 -16.03
C THR A 195 -8.23 -6.65 -14.59
N THR A 196 -8.06 -7.96 -14.38
CA THR A 196 -8.11 -8.54 -13.03
C THR A 196 -6.98 -8.02 -12.15
N VAL A 197 -5.77 -7.87 -12.71
CA VAL A 197 -4.62 -7.28 -12.02
C VAL A 197 -4.91 -5.83 -11.63
N GLU A 198 -5.49 -5.03 -12.53
CA GLU A 198 -5.87 -3.64 -12.24
C GLU A 198 -6.87 -3.55 -11.06
N LEU A 199 -7.91 -4.39 -11.05
CA LEU A 199 -8.90 -4.43 -9.98
C LEU A 199 -8.30 -4.87 -8.64
N LEU A 200 -7.37 -5.83 -8.64
CA LEU A 200 -6.68 -6.27 -7.44
C LEU A 200 -5.76 -5.18 -6.88
N LEU A 201 -5.11 -4.39 -7.74
CA LEU A 201 -4.30 -3.24 -7.32
C LEU A 201 -5.18 -2.14 -6.71
N GLU A 202 -6.34 -1.85 -7.30
CA GLU A 202 -7.31 -0.91 -6.75
C GLU A 202 -7.80 -1.34 -5.35
N ALA A 203 -8.14 -2.62 -5.20
CA ALA A 203 -8.54 -3.19 -3.91
C ALA A 203 -7.41 -3.09 -2.87
N ALA A 204 -6.16 -3.33 -3.27
CA ALA A 204 -4.99 -3.19 -2.39
C ALA A 204 -4.78 -1.73 -1.96
N ASN A 205 -4.90 -0.78 -2.89
CA ASN A 205 -4.69 0.64 -2.63
C ASN A 205 -5.74 1.24 -1.68
N THR A 206 -6.97 0.69 -1.71
CA THR A 206 -8.06 1.08 -0.79
C THR A 206 -7.68 0.90 0.68
N LEU A 207 -6.81 -0.07 1.00
CA LEU A 207 -6.37 -0.34 2.37
C LEU A 207 -5.19 0.54 2.80
N THR A 208 -4.47 1.14 1.86
CA THR A 208 -3.32 2.01 2.14
C THR A 208 -3.68 3.50 2.29
N GLU A 209 -4.82 3.92 1.74
CA GLU A 209 -5.37 5.27 1.96
C GLU A 209 -6.10 5.34 3.31
N GLN A 210 -5.37 5.21 4.43
CA GLN A 210 -5.93 5.61 5.72
C GLN A 210 -5.78 7.13 5.86
N PRO A 211 -6.84 7.89 6.20
CA PRO A 211 -6.68 9.28 6.58
C PRO A 211 -5.77 9.34 7.81
N SER A 212 -4.66 10.07 7.70
CA SER A 212 -3.84 10.38 8.87
C SER A 212 -4.73 11.11 9.87
N ASP A 213 -4.63 10.73 11.15
CA ASP A 213 -5.33 11.38 12.28
C ASP A 213 -4.91 12.86 12.49
N GLU A 214 -4.22 13.48 11.51
CA GLU A 214 -3.67 14.85 11.59
C GLU A 214 -4.70 15.96 11.28
N GLU A 215 -5.88 15.65 10.73
CA GLU A 215 -6.91 16.67 10.43
C GLU A 215 -7.88 17.01 11.59
N ARG A 216 -7.55 16.66 12.84
CA ARG A 216 -8.39 16.98 14.01
C ARG A 216 -7.80 18.03 14.96
N SER A 217 -7.32 19.14 14.40
CA SER A 217 -7.03 20.36 15.16
C SER A 217 -7.74 21.55 14.53
N VAL A 218 -9.03 21.70 14.82
CA VAL A 218 -9.77 22.98 14.76
C VAL A 218 -10.58 23.11 16.03
#